data_AF-A0A8J2TKU2-F1
#
_entry.id   AF-A0A8J2TKU2-F1
#
_cell.length_a   1.000
_cell.length_b   1.000
_cell.length_c   1.000
_cell.angle_alpha   90.00
_cell.angle_beta   90.00
_cell.angle_gamma   90.00
#
_symmetry.space_group_name_H-M   'P 1'
#
loop_
_entity.id
_entity.type
_entity.pdbx_description
1 polymer ?
#
loop_
_entity_poly.entity_id
_entity_poly.type
_entity_poly.pdbx_seq_one_letter_code
_entity_poly.pdbx_strand_id
1 'polypeptide(L)'
;MNMPNNHKINNQRWYKGFSHKGDPNKLIELISKKVNEHDLSNFIPLVRIEKKVKKYGNYYFFIAVDNSISGALPEDVKNYLMVLPCFKFPIPRSPSFTYEQIKSMVGAAHDVFDCNNPIPYNPIETIQDDDPFDIFSVNNQLNYQNNSQNYQQLLYWLSSVGYGTWELFKKTCFILGLDEPKRVLRKLKLLGHLETSSDGKKWSIAPTALVKIKSLEDISEYTLCGQQNKKLIRKLEILADIDTINQPNVPYCIRLKLINLTNIETVIYKIKNEINVSISNSYNIAQKLAEILPNLEQWKLSLKPLQGIVKSLYDWKYFQNGDFVECTLPEKTGMYQMWDRESKNAPRRTLFYEQDIDTWRQCDWYGLRFLALSYSQHDLIARYNPESLQLAIPHCQMWPELYERALVLASGLLPKYHKTEEQNLWLIYENISLDLAHQLTQKLMVNCQEEII
;
A
#
# COMPACT_ATOMS: atom_id res chain seq x y z
N MET A 1 -23.16 -29.39 -2.55
CA MET A 1 -22.63 -29.17 -1.19
C MET A 1 -22.71 -27.66 -0.94
N ASN A 2 -23.78 -27.22 -0.29
CA ASN A 2 -24.13 -25.80 -0.16
C ASN A 2 -23.20 -25.14 0.87
N MET A 3 -22.46 -24.12 0.44
CA MET A 3 -21.75 -23.22 1.36
C MET A 3 -22.77 -22.52 2.26
N PRO A 4 -22.55 -22.44 3.58
CA PRO A 4 -23.46 -21.74 4.46
C PRO A 4 -23.39 -20.24 4.19
N ASN A 5 -24.57 -19.63 4.05
CA ASN A 5 -24.74 -18.18 4.04
C ASN A 5 -24.08 -17.58 5.29
N ASN A 6 -23.03 -16.77 5.10
CA ASN A 6 -22.50 -15.90 6.13
C ASN A 6 -23.57 -14.85 6.47
N HIS A 7 -24.44 -15.17 7.42
CA HIS A 7 -25.22 -14.17 8.13
C HIS A 7 -24.23 -13.16 8.70
N LYS A 8 -24.25 -11.91 8.21
CA LYS A 8 -23.63 -10.78 8.88
C LYS A 8 -24.22 -10.74 10.29
N ILE A 9 -23.47 -11.25 11.27
CA ILE A 9 -23.79 -11.06 12.68
C ILE A 9 -23.79 -9.55 12.88
N ASN A 10 -24.95 -9.01 13.22
CA ASN A 10 -25.15 -7.59 13.42
C ASN A 10 -24.45 -7.22 14.75
N ASN A 11 -23.13 -7.06 14.71
CA ASN A 11 -22.32 -6.79 15.90
C ASN A 11 -22.73 -5.43 16.46
N GLN A 12 -23.29 -5.44 17.66
CA GLN A 12 -23.68 -4.23 18.37
C GLN A 12 -22.44 -3.65 19.06
N ARG A 13 -22.06 -2.42 18.70
CA ARG A 13 -20.97 -1.71 19.35
C ARG A 13 -21.43 -1.12 20.68
N TRP A 14 -20.74 -1.48 21.76
CA TRP A 14 -20.90 -0.89 23.08
C TRP A 14 -19.53 -0.46 23.63
N TYR A 15 -19.52 0.24 24.77
CA TYR A 15 -18.31 0.82 25.34
C TYR A 15 -18.11 0.38 26.78
N LYS A 16 -16.86 0.10 27.17
CA LYS A 16 -16.48 -0.15 28.55
C LYS A 16 -15.58 0.98 29.06
N GLY A 17 -16.03 1.63 30.14
CA GLY A 17 -15.35 2.81 30.70
C GLY A 17 -14.43 2.47 31.87
N PHE A 18 -13.31 3.18 31.93
CA PHE A 18 -12.29 3.06 32.97
C PHE A 18 -11.76 4.44 33.35
N SER A 19 -11.20 4.58 34.55
CA SER A 19 -10.45 5.77 34.96
C SER A 19 -8.94 5.50 34.97
N HIS A 20 -8.16 6.49 34.57
CA HIS A 20 -6.70 6.42 34.57
C HIS A 20 -6.10 7.76 35.01
N LYS A 21 -4.87 7.69 35.54
CA LYS A 21 -4.04 8.86 35.87
C LYS A 21 -2.74 8.78 35.08
N GLY A 22 -2.47 9.76 34.24
CA GLY A 22 -1.24 9.78 33.45
C GLY A 22 -1.37 10.57 32.15
N ASP A 23 -0.51 10.24 31.19
CA ASP A 23 -0.52 10.84 29.85
C ASP A 23 -1.49 10.06 28.93
N PRO A 24 -2.56 10.70 28.42
CA PRO A 24 -3.51 10.11 27.46
C PRO A 24 -2.85 9.44 26.25
N ASN A 25 -1.78 10.04 25.71
CA ASN A 25 -1.13 9.54 24.51
C ASN A 25 -0.38 8.23 24.79
N LYS A 26 0.31 8.15 25.94
CA LYS A 26 0.98 6.92 26.37
C LYS A 26 -0.02 5.80 26.65
N LEU A 27 -1.20 6.14 27.17
CA LEU A 27 -2.28 5.17 27.36
C LEU A 27 -2.77 4.61 26.02
N ILE A 28 -3.04 5.47 25.04
CA ILE A 28 -3.49 5.06 23.69
C ILE A 28 -2.42 4.19 23.03
N GLU A 29 -1.15 4.59 23.11
CA GLU A 29 -0.04 3.81 22.55
C GLU A 29 0.06 2.43 23.20
N LEU A 30 -0.06 2.35 24.53
CA LEU A 30 -0.02 1.10 25.28
C LEU A 30 -1.18 0.16 24.91
N ILE A 31 -2.41 0.68 24.88
CA ILE A 31 -3.60 -0.10 24.50
C ILE A 31 -3.47 -0.53 23.04
N SER A 32 -3.08 0.38 22.16
CA SER A 32 -2.94 0.09 20.73
C SER A 32 -1.90 -0.97 20.47
N LYS A 33 -0.74 -0.87 21.13
CA LYS A 33 0.32 -1.88 21.07
C LYS A 33 -0.21 -3.24 21.51
N LYS A 34 -0.95 -3.34 22.62
CA LYS A 34 -1.47 -4.62 23.10
C LYS A 34 -2.57 -5.21 22.24
N VAL A 35 -3.49 -4.39 21.73
CA VAL A 35 -4.50 -4.83 20.76
C VAL A 35 -3.83 -5.39 19.51
N ASN A 36 -2.76 -4.76 19.04
CA ASN A 36 -2.01 -5.20 17.86
C ASN A 36 -1.18 -6.47 18.11
N GLU A 37 -0.54 -6.59 19.28
CA GLU A 37 0.26 -7.77 19.65
C GLU A 37 -0.58 -9.05 19.68
N HIS A 38 -1.86 -8.96 20.05
CA HIS A 38 -2.74 -10.11 20.25
C HIS A 38 -3.93 -10.17 19.27
N ASP A 39 -3.87 -9.41 18.18
CA ASP A 39 -4.89 -9.36 17.12
C ASP A 39 -6.33 -9.13 17.61
N LEU A 40 -6.49 -8.28 18.63
CA LEU A 40 -7.79 -8.01 19.26
C LEU A 40 -8.62 -6.96 18.50
N SER A 41 -8.23 -6.67 17.27
CA SER A 41 -8.74 -5.57 16.44
C SER A 41 -10.23 -5.69 16.12
N ASN A 42 -10.68 -6.92 15.85
CA ASN A 42 -12.07 -7.25 15.61
C ASN A 42 -12.97 -7.04 16.84
N PHE A 43 -12.39 -7.03 18.03
CA PHE A 43 -13.12 -6.84 19.28
C PHE A 43 -13.00 -5.41 19.79
N ILE A 44 -11.82 -4.79 19.70
CA ILE A 44 -11.52 -3.46 20.24
C ILE A 44 -11.08 -2.52 19.10
N PRO A 45 -12.02 -1.97 18.32
CA PRO A 45 -11.69 -1.17 17.13
C PRO A 45 -11.20 0.24 17.46
N LEU A 46 -11.59 0.81 18.60
CA LEU A 46 -11.27 2.19 18.95
C LEU A 46 -11.26 2.45 20.46
N VAL A 47 -10.50 3.48 20.84
CA VAL A 47 -10.44 4.02 22.20
C VAL A 47 -10.94 5.46 22.16
N ARG A 48 -11.70 5.88 23.17
CA ARG A 48 -12.14 7.26 23.35
C ARG A 48 -11.67 7.78 24.69
N ILE A 49 -11.19 9.00 24.73
CA ILE A 49 -10.75 9.66 25.96
C ILE A 49 -11.71 10.80 26.28
N GLU A 50 -11.88 11.10 27.56
CA GLU A 50 -12.60 12.27 28.04
C GLU A 50 -12.12 13.58 27.35
N LYS A 51 -13.02 14.56 27.17
CA LYS A 51 -12.67 15.86 26.58
C LYS A 51 -11.82 16.69 27.53
N LYS A 52 -10.94 17.53 26.98
CA LYS A 52 -10.16 18.55 27.72
C LYS A 52 -9.28 17.97 28.84
N VAL A 53 -8.74 16.77 28.64
CA VAL A 53 -7.89 16.12 29.62
C VAL A 53 -6.54 16.83 29.74
N LYS A 54 -6.14 17.15 30.97
CA LYS A 54 -4.81 17.68 31.26
C LYS A 54 -3.78 16.55 31.15
N LYS A 55 -2.59 16.85 30.62
CA LYS A 55 -1.49 15.89 30.37
C LYS A 55 -1.11 14.98 31.55
N TYR A 56 -1.38 15.38 32.79
CA TYR A 56 -1.07 14.61 34.01
C TYR A 56 -2.24 14.53 35.00
N GLY A 57 -3.48 14.57 34.50
CA GLY A 57 -4.70 14.50 35.30
C GLY A 57 -5.25 13.08 35.48
N ASN A 58 -6.25 12.96 36.34
CA ASN A 58 -7.19 11.83 36.30
C ASN A 58 -8.17 12.09 35.16
N TYR A 59 -8.51 11.05 34.40
CA TYR A 59 -9.48 11.13 33.32
C TYR A 59 -10.16 9.79 33.07
N TYR A 60 -11.29 9.83 32.39
CA TYR A 60 -11.98 8.64 31.90
C TYR A 60 -11.57 8.30 30.47
N PHE A 61 -11.51 7.01 30.19
CA PHE A 61 -11.38 6.50 28.84
C PHE A 61 -12.30 5.31 28.62
N PHE A 62 -12.67 5.08 27.38
CA PHE A 62 -13.65 4.10 26.97
C PHE A 62 -13.08 3.29 25.82
N ILE A 63 -13.07 1.98 25.94
CA ILE A 63 -12.79 1.10 24.80
C ILE A 63 -14.12 0.75 24.14
N ALA A 64 -14.19 0.83 22.81
CA ALA A 64 -15.31 0.23 22.08
C ALA A 64 -15.12 -1.28 22.05
N VAL A 65 -16.21 -2.01 22.20
CA VAL A 65 -16.26 -3.46 22.11
C VAL A 65 -17.30 -3.84 21.06
N ASP A 66 -16.85 -4.51 20.00
CA ASP A 66 -17.73 -5.09 18.98
C ASP A 66 -17.98 -6.55 19.37
N ASN A 67 -19.12 -6.80 20.01
CA ASN A 67 -19.54 -8.15 20.42
C ASN A 67 -21.07 -8.28 20.39
N SER A 68 -21.58 -9.48 20.17
CA SER A 68 -23.03 -9.75 20.12
C SER A 68 -23.71 -9.61 21.48
N ILE A 69 -22.96 -9.74 22.58
CA ILE A 69 -23.48 -9.66 23.95
C ILE A 69 -22.94 -8.40 24.64
N SER A 70 -23.81 -7.43 24.91
CA SER A 70 -23.45 -6.19 25.62
C SER A 70 -22.96 -6.48 27.03
N GLY A 71 -21.86 -5.86 27.44
CA GLY A 71 -21.27 -6.01 28.78
C GLY A 71 -20.35 -7.23 28.94
N ALA A 72 -20.41 -8.21 28.02
CA ALA A 72 -19.54 -9.38 28.04
C ALA A 72 -18.29 -9.15 27.16
N LEU A 73 -17.12 -9.09 27.79
CA LEU A 73 -15.86 -9.04 27.05
C LEU A 73 -15.51 -10.43 26.48
N PRO A 74 -15.03 -10.52 25.23
CA PRO A 74 -14.42 -11.73 24.69
C PRO A 74 -13.25 -12.20 25.57
N GLU A 75 -13.04 -13.51 25.62
CA GLU A 75 -12.04 -14.11 26.53
C GLU A 75 -10.61 -13.64 26.21
N ASP A 76 -10.28 -13.50 24.92
CA ASP A 76 -8.98 -12.96 24.50
C ASP A 76 -8.76 -11.52 24.98
N VAL A 77 -9.80 -10.69 24.96
CA VAL A 77 -9.73 -9.32 25.47
C VAL A 77 -9.48 -9.33 26.99
N LYS A 78 -10.12 -10.22 27.75
CA LYS A 78 -9.88 -10.36 29.19
C LYS A 78 -8.44 -10.80 29.46
N ASN A 79 -7.98 -11.83 28.76
CA ASN A 79 -6.70 -12.47 29.03
C ASN A 79 -5.50 -11.59 28.63
N TYR A 80 -5.61 -10.85 27.53
CA TYR A 80 -4.47 -10.12 26.97
C TYR A 80 -4.54 -8.61 27.16
N LEU A 81 -5.73 -8.01 27.17
CA LEU A 81 -5.90 -6.56 27.28
C LEU A 81 -6.19 -6.11 28.71
N MET A 82 -7.15 -6.75 29.40
CA MET A 82 -7.59 -6.33 30.74
C MET A 82 -6.55 -6.53 31.84
N VAL A 83 -5.47 -7.28 31.56
CA VAL A 83 -4.31 -7.41 32.45
C VAL A 83 -3.49 -6.13 32.55
N LEU A 84 -3.66 -5.17 31.64
CA LEU A 84 -2.91 -3.91 31.69
C LEU A 84 -3.29 -3.06 32.91
N PRO A 85 -2.31 -2.38 33.56
CA PRO A 85 -2.58 -1.57 34.75
C PRO A 85 -3.60 -0.45 34.56
N CYS A 86 -3.81 0.03 33.33
CA CYS A 86 -4.78 1.08 33.03
C CYS A 86 -6.23 0.64 33.16
N PHE A 87 -6.54 -0.66 33.17
CA PHE A 87 -7.90 -1.19 33.32
C PHE A 87 -8.29 -1.50 34.77
N LYS A 88 -7.42 -1.17 35.75
CA LYS A 88 -7.65 -1.48 37.17
C LYS A 88 -8.89 -0.82 37.77
N PHE A 89 -9.33 0.32 37.24
CA PHE A 89 -10.41 1.13 37.81
C PHE A 89 -11.58 1.26 36.81
N PRO A 90 -12.45 0.24 36.70
CA PRO A 90 -13.65 0.36 35.87
C PRO A 90 -14.63 1.39 36.45
N ILE A 91 -15.37 2.07 35.57
CA ILE A 91 -16.42 3.00 36.02
C ILE A 91 -17.54 2.17 36.70
N PRO A 92 -17.89 2.48 37.96
CA PRO A 92 -18.88 1.70 38.70
C PRO A 92 -20.29 1.87 38.13
N ARG A 93 -21.14 0.86 38.36
CA ARG A 93 -22.61 0.84 38.10
C ARG A 93 -23.09 0.69 36.65
N SER A 94 -22.20 0.63 35.66
CA SER A 94 -22.57 0.33 34.27
C SER A 94 -21.64 -0.70 33.63
N PRO A 95 -22.10 -1.93 33.35
CA PRO A 95 -21.27 -2.96 32.70
C PRO A 95 -20.94 -2.63 31.24
N SER A 96 -21.77 -1.77 30.62
CA SER A 96 -21.61 -1.31 29.23
C SER A 96 -22.26 0.07 29.06
N PHE A 97 -21.72 0.88 28.16
CA PHE A 97 -22.28 2.15 27.72
C PHE A 97 -22.60 2.12 26.23
N THR A 98 -23.63 2.86 25.80
CA THR A 98 -23.86 3.18 24.39
C THR A 98 -23.09 4.43 23.99
N TYR A 99 -22.89 4.65 22.69
CA TYR A 99 -22.24 5.89 22.22
C TYR A 99 -23.00 7.14 22.68
N GLU A 100 -24.32 7.11 22.63
CA GLU A 100 -25.19 8.22 23.04
C GLU A 100 -24.99 8.63 24.51
N GLN A 101 -24.68 7.67 25.37
CA GLN A 101 -24.40 7.94 26.79
C GLN A 101 -23.06 8.63 27.00
N ILE A 102 -22.06 8.36 26.16
CA ILE A 102 -20.69 8.87 26.36
C ILE A 102 -20.34 10.06 25.47
N LYS A 103 -21.08 10.33 24.39
CA LYS A 103 -20.74 11.33 23.37
C LYS A 103 -20.49 12.74 23.91
N SER A 104 -21.18 13.11 25.00
CA SER A 104 -21.01 14.41 25.66
C SER A 104 -19.66 14.50 26.38
N MET A 105 -19.19 13.38 26.95
CA MET A 105 -18.00 13.29 27.80
C MET A 105 -16.71 13.07 27.02
N VAL A 106 -16.76 12.40 25.87
CA VAL A 106 -15.57 11.90 25.16
C VAL A 106 -15.19 12.71 23.91
N GLY A 107 -13.88 12.89 23.69
CA GLY A 107 -13.30 13.54 22.52
C GLY A 107 -13.29 12.65 21.27
N ALA A 108 -12.39 12.96 20.35
CA ALA A 108 -12.21 12.20 19.11
C ALA A 108 -11.98 10.70 19.39
N ALA A 109 -12.45 9.85 18.49
CA ALA A 109 -12.09 8.44 18.54
C ALA A 109 -10.61 8.32 18.16
N HIS A 110 -9.83 7.65 19.00
CA HIS A 110 -8.51 7.19 18.66
C HIS A 110 -8.67 5.80 18.07
N ASP A 111 -8.60 5.76 16.75
CA ASP A 111 -8.49 4.50 16.03
C ASP A 111 -7.17 3.86 16.44
N VAL A 112 -7.23 2.61 16.92
CA VAL A 112 -6.07 1.83 17.37
C VAL A 112 -5.12 1.50 16.19
N PHE A 113 -5.49 1.90 14.97
CA PHE A 113 -4.85 1.53 13.70
C PHE A 113 -4.23 2.70 12.91
N ASP A 114 -4.12 3.93 13.43
CA ASP A 114 -3.59 5.05 12.63
C ASP A 114 -2.10 4.89 12.23
N CYS A 115 -1.84 4.53 10.97
CA CYS A 115 -0.52 4.48 10.32
C CYS A 115 -0.47 5.26 8.99
N ASN A 116 -1.39 6.20 8.77
CA ASN A 116 -1.47 6.98 7.53
C ASN A 116 -0.71 8.32 7.62
N ASN A 117 0.61 8.28 7.82
CA ASN A 117 1.42 9.46 7.50
C ASN A 117 1.51 9.61 5.96
N PRO A 118 1.25 10.80 5.40
CA PRO A 118 1.34 11.05 3.97
C PRO A 118 2.79 10.96 3.51
N ILE A 119 3.00 10.63 2.24
CA ILE A 119 4.27 10.82 1.56
C ILE A 119 4.33 12.32 1.20
N PRO A 120 5.37 13.07 1.60
CA PRO A 120 5.52 14.47 1.19
C PRO A 120 5.62 14.55 -0.34
N TYR A 121 4.86 15.46 -0.93
CA TYR A 121 4.75 15.67 -2.36
C TYR A 121 4.99 17.15 -2.67
N ASN A 122 5.66 17.42 -3.80
CA ASN A 122 5.82 18.76 -4.33
C ASN A 122 4.75 18.95 -5.41
N PRO A 123 3.95 20.04 -5.37
CA PRO A 123 2.95 20.31 -6.40
C PRO A 123 3.61 20.29 -7.79
N ILE A 124 2.95 19.67 -8.77
CA ILE A 124 3.39 19.63 -10.17
C ILE A 124 2.34 20.37 -11.00
N GLU A 125 2.83 21.11 -11.99
CA GLU A 125 2.07 21.91 -12.94
C GLU A 125 1.14 21.06 -13.82
N THR A 126 0.18 21.72 -14.47
CA THR A 126 -0.77 21.10 -15.41
C THR A 126 -0.04 20.47 -16.58
N ILE A 127 -0.37 19.20 -16.89
CA ILE A 127 0.19 18.49 -18.05
C ILE A 127 -0.23 19.21 -19.33
N GLN A 128 0.77 19.58 -20.13
CA GLN A 128 0.59 19.97 -21.53
C GLN A 128 0.84 18.73 -22.41
N ASP A 129 0.33 18.74 -23.65
CA ASP A 129 0.31 17.58 -24.55
C ASP A 129 1.70 17.32 -25.17
N ASP A 130 2.64 16.78 -24.37
CA ASP A 130 4.05 16.60 -24.75
C ASP A 130 4.40 15.16 -25.12
N ASP A 131 5.35 14.98 -26.05
CA ASP A 131 5.97 13.69 -26.39
C ASP A 131 6.98 13.22 -25.31
N PRO A 132 6.70 12.13 -24.57
CA PRO A 132 7.58 11.58 -23.55
C PRO A 132 8.69 10.67 -24.12
N PHE A 133 8.72 10.41 -25.42
CA PHE A 133 9.71 9.59 -26.11
C PHE A 133 10.67 10.42 -27.00
N ASP A 134 10.45 11.72 -27.15
CA ASP A 134 11.35 12.60 -27.89
C ASP A 134 12.78 12.60 -27.30
N ILE A 135 13.75 12.26 -28.14
CA ILE A 135 15.17 12.06 -27.82
C ILE A 135 15.88 13.41 -27.56
N PHE A 136 15.34 14.53 -28.04
CA PHE A 136 15.93 15.86 -27.84
C PHE A 136 15.64 16.49 -26.48
N SER A 137 14.73 15.87 -25.71
CA SER A 137 14.36 16.33 -24.38
C SER A 137 15.51 16.21 -23.36
N VAL A 138 15.54 17.15 -22.40
CA VAL A 138 16.64 17.33 -21.44
C VAL A 138 16.87 16.05 -20.64
N ASN A 139 17.95 15.35 -20.98
CA ASN A 139 18.37 14.07 -20.39
C ASN A 139 18.89 14.24 -18.95
N ASN A 140 18.06 14.80 -18.07
CA ASN A 140 18.29 14.87 -16.63
C ASN A 140 17.81 13.56 -16.02
N GLN A 141 18.50 12.46 -16.33
CA GLN A 141 18.42 11.27 -15.47
C GLN A 141 18.77 11.73 -14.06
N LEU A 142 17.77 11.75 -13.17
CA LEU A 142 17.96 12.14 -11.78
C LEU A 142 19.13 11.31 -11.24
N ASN A 143 20.21 11.98 -10.84
CA ASN A 143 21.44 11.36 -10.34
C ASN A 143 21.15 10.65 -9.01
N TYR A 144 20.60 9.44 -9.09
CA TYR A 144 20.41 8.59 -7.94
C TYR A 144 21.75 7.97 -7.57
N GLN A 145 22.24 8.24 -6.36
CA GLN A 145 23.32 7.46 -5.78
C GLN A 145 22.90 5.99 -5.80
N ASN A 146 23.64 5.17 -6.56
CA ASN A 146 23.26 3.81 -6.87
C ASN A 146 23.55 2.88 -5.69
N ASN A 147 22.73 2.96 -4.63
CA ASN A 147 22.96 2.23 -3.38
C ASN A 147 22.27 0.84 -3.37
N SER A 148 22.11 0.23 -4.55
CA SER A 148 21.40 -1.03 -4.79
C SER A 148 21.88 -2.19 -3.91
N GLN A 149 23.14 -2.16 -3.45
CA GLN A 149 23.70 -3.15 -2.54
C GLN A 149 22.97 -3.20 -1.18
N ASN A 150 22.63 -2.06 -0.57
CA ASN A 150 21.91 -2.03 0.70
C ASN A 150 20.48 -2.55 0.55
N TYR A 151 19.84 -2.27 -0.59
CA TYR A 151 18.53 -2.83 -0.91
C TYR A 151 18.60 -4.34 -1.16
N GLN A 152 19.64 -4.84 -1.82
CA GLN A 152 19.85 -6.28 -1.97
C GLN A 152 20.06 -6.97 -0.62
N GLN A 153 20.81 -6.33 0.30
CA GLN A 153 20.98 -6.83 1.67
C GLN A 153 19.64 -6.86 2.42
N LEU A 154 18.81 -5.82 2.27
CA LEU A 154 17.44 -5.81 2.79
C LEU A 154 16.65 -7.01 2.25
N LEU A 155 16.68 -7.26 0.94
CA LEU A 155 15.95 -8.37 0.32
C LEU A 155 16.41 -9.73 0.86
N TYR A 156 17.71 -9.95 1.04
CA TYR A 156 18.23 -11.19 1.65
C TYR A 156 17.80 -11.35 3.11
N TRP A 157 17.79 -10.25 3.86
CA TRP A 157 17.32 -10.28 5.25
C TRP A 157 15.83 -10.60 5.31
N LEU A 158 15.00 -9.92 4.52
CA LEU A 158 13.56 -10.19 4.42
C LEU A 158 13.29 -11.63 4.00
N SER A 159 14.07 -12.15 3.04
CA SER A 159 13.99 -13.52 2.56
C SER A 159 14.34 -14.54 3.64
N SER A 160 15.22 -14.20 4.57
CA SER A 160 15.60 -15.07 5.69
C SER A 160 14.57 -15.06 6.81
N VAL A 161 13.97 -13.89 7.06
CA VAL A 161 12.97 -13.68 8.12
C VAL A 161 11.57 -14.16 7.71
N GLY A 162 11.22 -14.04 6.43
CA GLY A 162 9.97 -14.53 5.86
C GLY A 162 8.75 -13.63 6.10
N TYR A 163 8.58 -13.09 7.31
CA TYR A 163 7.46 -12.21 7.65
C TYR A 163 7.78 -11.30 8.84
N GLY A 164 7.06 -10.18 8.97
CA GLY A 164 7.27 -9.27 10.09
C GLY A 164 6.26 -8.15 10.18
N THR A 165 6.48 -7.26 11.15
CA THR A 165 5.66 -6.05 11.32
C THR A 165 6.25 -4.87 10.54
N TRP A 166 5.41 -3.86 10.30
CA TRP A 166 5.85 -2.57 9.73
C TRP A 166 6.96 -1.91 10.55
N GLU A 167 6.90 -1.96 11.88
CA GLU A 167 7.93 -1.40 12.76
C GLU A 167 9.27 -2.11 12.59
N LEU A 168 9.24 -3.44 12.45
CA LEU A 168 10.43 -4.22 12.18
C LEU A 168 11.03 -3.84 10.82
N PHE A 169 10.19 -3.70 9.79
CA PHE A 169 10.64 -3.26 8.46
C PHE A 169 11.32 -1.89 8.50
N LYS A 170 10.68 -0.88 9.12
CA LYS A 170 11.24 0.47 9.29
C LYS A 170 12.58 0.45 10.02
N LYS A 171 12.66 -0.31 11.11
CA LYS A 171 13.90 -0.44 11.89
C LYS A 171 15.03 -1.03 11.04
N THR A 172 14.73 -2.05 10.23
CA THR A 172 15.73 -2.65 9.32
C THR A 172 16.16 -1.66 8.24
N CYS A 173 15.24 -0.92 7.62
CA CYS A 173 15.59 0.15 6.68
C CYS A 173 16.54 1.17 7.33
N PHE A 174 16.23 1.62 8.54
CA PHE A 174 17.08 2.55 9.29
C PHE A 174 18.49 1.99 9.55
N ILE A 175 18.61 0.72 9.97
CA ILE A 175 19.91 0.06 10.19
C ILE A 175 20.74 0.00 8.90
N LEU A 176 20.08 -0.20 7.75
CA LEU A 176 20.73 -0.29 6.44
C LEU A 176 20.92 1.08 5.78
N GLY A 177 20.60 2.19 6.46
CA GLY A 177 20.70 3.54 5.90
C GLY A 177 19.79 3.76 4.69
N LEU A 178 18.61 3.14 4.69
CA LEU A 178 17.61 3.27 3.65
C LEU A 178 16.55 4.29 4.08
N ASP A 179 16.49 5.40 3.35
CA ASP A 179 15.50 6.45 3.57
C ASP A 179 14.11 6.04 3.05
N GLU A 180 13.09 6.75 3.53
CA GLU A 180 11.70 6.59 3.10
C GLU A 180 11.19 5.13 3.05
N PRO A 181 11.14 4.41 4.19
CA PRO A 181 10.78 2.98 4.22
C PRO A 181 9.45 2.65 3.52
N LYS A 182 8.50 3.58 3.46
CA LYS A 182 7.21 3.39 2.76
C LYS A 182 7.41 3.27 1.25
N ARG A 183 8.28 4.10 0.67
CA ARG A 183 8.62 4.02 -0.76
C ARG A 183 9.39 2.74 -1.05
N VAL A 184 10.31 2.34 -0.17
CA VAL A 184 11.02 1.07 -0.28
C VAL A 184 10.05 -0.11 -0.27
N LEU A 185 9.12 -0.14 0.68
CA LEU A 185 8.10 -1.18 0.79
C LEU A 185 7.25 -1.27 -0.47
N ARG A 186 6.74 -0.13 -0.97
CA ARG A 186 5.97 -0.08 -2.23
C ARG A 186 6.75 -0.69 -3.39
N LYS A 187 7.99 -0.27 -3.58
CA LYS A 187 8.83 -0.75 -4.68
C LYS A 187 9.06 -2.27 -4.63
N LEU A 188 9.29 -2.82 -3.42
CA LEU A 188 9.40 -4.26 -3.24
C LEU A 188 8.09 -5.02 -3.53
N LYS A 189 6.92 -4.41 -3.26
CA LYS A 189 5.61 -4.97 -3.64
C LYS A 189 5.42 -4.97 -5.15
N LEU A 190 5.73 -3.84 -5.81
CA LEU A 190 5.65 -3.71 -7.27
C LEU A 190 6.53 -4.75 -7.99
N LEU A 191 7.74 -4.97 -7.49
CA LEU A 191 8.68 -5.99 -8.00
C LEU A 191 8.29 -7.43 -7.62
N GLY A 192 7.21 -7.63 -6.86
CA GLY A 192 6.73 -8.94 -6.45
C GLY A 192 7.63 -9.66 -5.46
N HIS A 193 8.42 -8.94 -4.66
CA HIS A 193 9.26 -9.54 -3.62
C HIS A 193 8.51 -9.80 -2.32
N LEU A 194 7.51 -8.97 -1.98
CA LEU A 194 6.76 -9.09 -0.74
C LEU A 194 5.32 -8.62 -0.91
N GLU A 195 4.49 -8.99 0.06
CA GLU A 195 3.12 -8.51 0.23
C GLU A 195 2.96 -7.84 1.59
N THR A 196 1.87 -7.08 1.74
CA THR A 196 1.44 -6.52 3.01
C THR A 196 0.06 -7.02 3.37
N SER A 197 -0.23 -7.16 4.66
CA SER A 197 -1.59 -7.40 5.13
C SER A 197 -2.54 -6.28 4.69
N SER A 198 -3.84 -6.55 4.69
CA SER A 198 -4.89 -5.60 4.27
C SER A 198 -4.92 -4.33 5.13
N ASP A 199 -4.43 -4.40 6.37
CA ASP A 199 -4.27 -3.26 7.28
C ASP A 199 -2.88 -2.59 7.18
N GLY A 200 -1.99 -3.10 6.34
CA GLY A 200 -0.62 -2.61 6.15
C GLY A 200 0.33 -2.84 7.32
N LYS A 201 -0.09 -3.54 8.39
CA LYS A 201 0.70 -3.69 9.62
C LYS A 201 1.74 -4.79 9.56
N LYS A 202 1.52 -5.79 8.72
CA LYS A 202 2.40 -6.93 8.55
C LYS A 202 2.85 -7.00 7.10
N TRP A 203 4.03 -7.55 6.90
CA TRP A 203 4.57 -7.90 5.60
C TRP A 203 4.96 -9.37 5.60
N SER A 204 4.94 -9.98 4.41
CA SER A 204 5.43 -11.33 4.17
C SER A 204 6.19 -11.36 2.86
N ILE A 205 7.34 -12.02 2.84
CA ILE A 205 8.07 -12.28 1.59
C ILE A 205 7.21 -13.16 0.69
N ALA A 206 7.19 -12.86 -0.60
CA ALA A 206 6.55 -13.73 -1.57
C ALA A 206 7.43 -14.96 -1.82
N PRO A 207 6.84 -16.14 -2.11
CA PRO A 207 7.62 -17.31 -2.52
C PRO A 207 8.50 -17.01 -3.74
N THR A 208 9.63 -17.69 -3.85
CA THR A 208 10.51 -17.57 -5.02
C THR A 208 9.76 -17.94 -6.30
N ALA A 209 9.77 -17.04 -7.28
CA ALA A 209 9.08 -17.23 -8.55
C ALA A 209 9.97 -16.79 -9.72
N LEU A 210 9.84 -17.51 -10.84
CA LEU A 210 10.36 -17.07 -12.14
C LEU A 210 9.19 -16.56 -12.97
N VAL A 211 9.22 -15.28 -13.29
CA VAL A 211 8.19 -14.59 -14.08
C VAL A 211 8.68 -14.48 -15.52
N LYS A 212 7.91 -15.02 -16.46
CA LYS A 212 8.26 -14.96 -17.89
C LYS A 212 8.03 -13.54 -18.39
N ILE A 213 9.04 -12.95 -19.01
CA ILE A 213 8.93 -11.65 -19.68
C ILE A 213 8.87 -11.86 -21.19
N LYS A 214 8.29 -10.91 -21.92
CA LYS A 214 8.28 -10.96 -23.40
C LYS A 214 9.73 -10.79 -23.89
N SER A 215 10.11 -11.59 -24.87
CA SER A 215 11.47 -11.67 -25.42
C SER A 215 11.42 -12.01 -26.91
N LEU A 216 12.56 -11.86 -27.60
CA LEU A 216 12.74 -12.19 -29.01
C LEU A 216 12.55 -13.69 -29.27
N GLU A 217 12.22 -14.06 -30.51
CA GLU A 217 11.62 -15.37 -30.88
C GLU A 217 12.44 -16.64 -30.55
N ASP A 218 13.70 -16.53 -30.12
CA ASP A 218 14.56 -17.69 -29.83
C ASP A 218 15.11 -17.77 -28.39
N ILE A 219 14.80 -16.79 -27.54
CA ILE A 219 15.31 -16.71 -26.16
C ILE A 219 14.13 -16.65 -25.22
N SER A 220 14.04 -17.56 -24.25
CA SER A 220 13.07 -17.43 -23.17
C SER A 220 13.68 -16.67 -22.01
N GLU A 221 13.14 -15.49 -21.72
CA GLU A 221 13.60 -14.65 -20.62
C GLU A 221 12.66 -14.70 -19.41
N TYR A 222 13.27 -14.69 -18.22
CA TYR A 222 12.56 -14.69 -16.95
C TYR A 222 13.17 -13.69 -15.98
N THR A 223 12.37 -13.19 -15.04
CA THR A 223 12.85 -12.40 -13.90
C THR A 223 12.61 -13.13 -12.59
N LEU A 224 13.55 -13.00 -11.66
CA LEU A 224 13.47 -13.63 -10.34
C LEU A 224 12.73 -12.73 -9.34
N CYS A 225 11.53 -13.14 -8.96
CA CYS A 225 10.70 -12.47 -7.96
C CYS A 225 10.67 -13.23 -6.62
N GLY A 226 10.13 -12.58 -5.58
CA GLY A 226 9.94 -13.18 -4.27
C GLY A 226 11.23 -13.33 -3.46
N GLN A 227 11.27 -14.40 -2.66
CA GLN A 227 12.35 -14.76 -1.77
C GLN A 227 13.63 -15.08 -2.56
N GLN A 228 14.76 -14.53 -2.12
CA GLN A 228 16.07 -14.73 -2.74
C GLN A 228 17.15 -15.02 -1.71
N ASN A 229 18.15 -15.80 -2.10
CA ASN A 229 19.37 -15.99 -1.32
C ASN A 229 20.57 -16.26 -2.23
N LYS A 230 21.78 -16.09 -1.69
CA LYS A 230 23.03 -16.25 -2.47
C LYS A 230 23.22 -17.67 -3.03
N LYS A 231 22.74 -18.70 -2.33
CA LYS A 231 22.86 -20.10 -2.79
C LYS A 231 22.01 -20.34 -4.04
N LEU A 232 20.80 -19.81 -4.06
CA LEU A 232 19.90 -19.83 -5.20
C LEU A 232 20.52 -19.12 -6.40
N ILE A 233 20.98 -17.89 -6.22
CA ILE A 233 21.53 -17.08 -7.33
C ILE A 233 22.73 -17.78 -7.96
N ARG A 234 23.70 -18.24 -7.15
CA ARG A 234 24.85 -19.02 -7.64
C ARG A 234 24.45 -20.28 -8.40
N LYS A 235 23.38 -20.94 -7.96
CA LYS A 235 22.91 -22.15 -8.64
C LYS A 235 22.27 -21.79 -9.98
N LEU A 236 21.55 -20.68 -10.05
CA LEU A 236 20.99 -20.17 -11.30
C LEU A 236 22.10 -19.77 -12.28
N GLU A 237 23.19 -19.13 -11.83
CA GLU A 237 24.35 -18.74 -12.66
C GLU A 237 25.01 -19.94 -13.37
N ILE A 238 24.89 -21.14 -12.79
CA ILE A 238 25.40 -22.38 -13.40
C ILE A 238 24.42 -22.96 -14.44
N LEU A 239 23.12 -22.70 -14.26
CA LEU A 239 22.06 -23.34 -15.03
C LEU A 239 21.52 -22.47 -16.18
N ALA A 240 21.75 -21.17 -16.13
CA ALA A 240 21.22 -20.19 -17.06
C ALA A 240 22.22 -19.04 -17.24
N ASP A 241 22.09 -18.32 -18.35
CA ASP A 241 22.76 -17.04 -18.52
C ASP A 241 22.00 -15.98 -17.69
N ILE A 242 22.71 -15.21 -16.87
CA ILE A 242 22.12 -14.27 -15.92
C ILE A 242 22.63 -12.86 -16.13
N ASP A 243 21.68 -11.96 -16.37
CA ASP A 243 21.91 -10.53 -16.32
C ASP A 243 21.47 -9.97 -14.96
N THR A 244 22.34 -9.17 -14.35
CA THR A 244 22.01 -8.40 -13.15
C THR A 244 21.84 -6.93 -13.56
N ILE A 245 20.59 -6.46 -13.56
CA ILE A 245 20.25 -5.10 -13.97
C ILE A 245 20.16 -4.21 -12.73
N ASN A 246 21.01 -3.18 -12.70
CA ASN A 246 21.00 -2.15 -11.66
C ASN A 246 19.77 -1.26 -11.79
N GLN A 247 19.16 -0.94 -10.66
CA GLN A 247 18.00 -0.07 -10.59
C GLN A 247 18.13 0.89 -9.39
N PRO A 248 17.67 2.14 -9.52
CA PRO A 248 17.84 3.14 -8.48
C PRO A 248 16.98 2.83 -7.27
N ASN A 249 17.60 2.78 -6.09
CA ASN A 249 16.92 2.67 -4.79
C ASN A 249 16.04 1.41 -4.64
N VAL A 250 16.50 0.27 -5.18
CA VAL A 250 15.89 -1.06 -5.07
C VAL A 250 16.92 -2.18 -5.22
N PRO A 251 16.57 -3.45 -4.91
CA PRO A 251 17.41 -4.59 -5.23
C PRO A 251 17.67 -4.71 -6.74
N TYR A 252 18.69 -5.47 -7.12
CA TYR A 252 18.96 -5.75 -8.53
C TYR A 252 17.83 -6.57 -9.14
N CYS A 253 17.50 -6.30 -10.40
CA CYS A 253 16.70 -7.24 -11.17
C CYS A 253 17.62 -8.36 -11.68
N ILE A 254 17.29 -9.60 -11.34
CA ILE A 254 18.00 -10.78 -11.81
C ILE A 254 17.18 -11.35 -12.96
N ARG A 255 17.72 -11.24 -14.17
CA ARG A 255 17.11 -11.71 -15.41
C ARG A 255 17.84 -12.96 -15.88
N LEU A 256 17.07 -13.98 -16.22
CA LEU A 256 17.55 -15.27 -16.64
C LEU A 256 17.21 -15.45 -18.12
N LYS A 257 18.23 -15.80 -18.92
CA LYS A 257 18.11 -16.13 -20.33
C LYS A 257 18.31 -17.64 -20.49
N LEU A 258 17.30 -18.30 -21.03
CA LEU A 258 17.38 -19.71 -21.39
C LEU A 258 17.51 -19.84 -22.91
N ILE A 259 18.64 -20.37 -23.35
CA ILE A 259 18.93 -20.69 -24.76
C ILE A 259 18.21 -22.00 -25.11
N ASN A 260 17.57 -22.02 -26.29
CA ASN A 260 16.61 -22.95 -26.92
C ASN A 260 16.59 -24.45 -26.51
N LEU A 261 17.63 -25.01 -25.87
CA LEU A 261 17.69 -26.40 -25.40
C LEU A 261 17.33 -26.58 -23.91
N THR A 262 17.35 -25.52 -23.12
CA THR A 262 17.11 -25.62 -21.66
C THR A 262 15.68 -25.25 -21.32
N ASN A 263 14.87 -26.27 -20.99
CA ASN A 263 13.52 -26.05 -20.46
C ASN A 263 13.58 -25.49 -19.02
N ILE A 264 12.78 -24.44 -18.75
CA ILE A 264 12.61 -23.84 -17.42
C ILE A 264 12.25 -24.88 -16.35
N GLU A 265 11.46 -25.89 -16.69
CA GLU A 265 11.08 -26.96 -15.76
C GLU A 265 12.29 -27.80 -15.33
N THR A 266 13.26 -28.01 -16.22
CA THR A 266 14.52 -28.70 -15.90
C THR A 266 15.36 -27.88 -14.93
N VAL A 267 15.40 -26.55 -15.11
CA VAL A 267 16.11 -25.62 -14.21
C VAL A 267 15.47 -25.67 -12.81
N ILE A 268 14.14 -25.55 -12.74
CA ILE A 268 13.37 -25.61 -11.48
C ILE A 268 13.59 -26.96 -10.78
N TYR A 269 13.52 -28.07 -11.52
CA TYR A 269 13.74 -29.41 -10.99
C TYR A 269 15.14 -29.58 -10.39
N LYS A 270 16.19 -29.14 -11.10
CA LYS A 270 17.58 -29.20 -10.60
C LYS A 270 17.75 -28.36 -9.32
N ILE A 271 17.17 -27.17 -9.26
CA ILE A 271 17.24 -26.31 -8.08
C ILE A 271 16.56 -26.96 -6.88
N LYS A 272 15.36 -27.50 -7.08
CA LYS A 272 14.62 -28.19 -6.03
C LYS A 272 15.42 -29.36 -5.45
N ASN A 273 16.01 -30.19 -6.30
CA ASN A 273 16.72 -31.38 -5.85
C ASN A 273 18.09 -31.09 -5.24
N GLU A 274 18.83 -30.12 -5.77
CA GLU A 274 20.20 -29.87 -5.33
C GLU A 274 20.30 -28.91 -4.14
N ILE A 275 19.39 -27.93 -4.04
CA ILE A 275 19.45 -26.92 -2.98
C ILE A 275 18.19 -26.80 -2.13
N ASN A 276 17.17 -27.64 -2.38
CA ASN A 276 15.90 -27.69 -1.64
C ASN A 276 15.16 -26.34 -1.62
N VAL A 277 15.15 -25.64 -2.75
CA VAL A 277 14.38 -24.40 -2.95
C VAL A 277 13.26 -24.67 -3.94
N SER A 278 12.02 -24.40 -3.52
CA SER A 278 10.86 -24.45 -4.41
C SER A 278 10.75 -23.15 -5.19
N ILE A 279 10.65 -23.24 -6.51
CA ILE A 279 10.43 -22.11 -7.41
C ILE A 279 9.12 -22.34 -8.15
N SER A 280 8.24 -21.33 -8.16
CA SER A 280 7.06 -21.34 -9.01
C SER A 280 7.36 -20.77 -10.39
N ASN A 281 6.93 -21.47 -11.44
CA ASN A 281 6.88 -20.92 -12.79
C ASN A 281 5.60 -20.07 -12.94
N SER A 282 5.74 -18.75 -12.88
CA SER A 282 4.59 -17.83 -12.87
C SER A 282 4.11 -17.44 -14.28
N TYR A 283 4.78 -17.92 -15.34
CA TYR A 283 4.49 -17.59 -16.74
C TYR A 283 4.35 -16.06 -16.94
N ASN A 284 3.50 -15.62 -17.87
CA ASN A 284 3.18 -14.20 -18.08
C ASN A 284 2.19 -13.72 -17.00
N ILE A 285 2.70 -13.40 -15.81
CA ILE A 285 1.87 -12.95 -14.68
C ILE A 285 1.28 -11.56 -14.91
N ALA A 286 1.98 -10.69 -15.65
CA ALA A 286 1.52 -9.34 -15.97
C ALA A 286 0.18 -9.38 -16.72
N GLN A 287 0.09 -10.24 -17.74
CA GLN A 287 -1.13 -10.48 -18.49
C GLN A 287 -2.24 -11.06 -17.63
N LYS A 288 -1.93 -12.09 -16.83
CA LYS A 288 -2.92 -12.72 -15.93
C LYS A 288 -3.47 -11.72 -14.91
N LEU A 289 -2.62 -10.82 -14.39
CA LEU A 289 -3.05 -9.74 -13.51
C LEU A 289 -3.98 -8.79 -14.27
N ALA A 290 -3.59 -8.33 -15.45
CA ALA A 290 -4.44 -7.48 -16.28
C ALA A 290 -5.80 -8.09 -16.56
N GLU A 291 -5.89 -9.41 -16.80
CA GLU A 291 -7.15 -10.13 -17.00
C GLU A 291 -8.06 -10.11 -15.75
N ILE A 292 -7.51 -10.41 -14.56
CA ILE A 292 -8.30 -10.56 -13.32
C ILE A 292 -8.57 -9.25 -12.58
N LEU A 293 -7.77 -8.19 -12.84
CA LEU A 293 -7.93 -6.92 -12.13
C LEU A 293 -9.32 -6.33 -12.39
N PRO A 294 -9.98 -5.74 -11.38
CA PRO A 294 -11.26 -5.08 -11.58
C PRO A 294 -11.13 -3.87 -12.52
N ASN A 295 -12.24 -3.43 -13.12
CA ASN A 295 -12.29 -2.08 -13.69
C ASN A 295 -12.30 -1.01 -12.57
N LEU A 296 -12.13 0.26 -12.93
CA LEU A 296 -11.97 1.36 -11.96
C LEU A 296 -13.11 1.43 -10.93
N GLU A 297 -14.36 1.28 -11.38
CA GLU A 297 -15.54 1.32 -10.51
C GLU A 297 -15.60 0.12 -9.57
N GLN A 298 -15.36 -1.09 -10.08
CA GLN A 298 -15.29 -2.31 -9.27
C GLN A 298 -14.16 -2.22 -8.22
N TRP A 299 -13.00 -1.67 -8.62
CA TRP A 299 -11.88 -1.47 -7.72
C TRP A 299 -12.22 -0.47 -6.61
N LYS A 300 -12.80 0.69 -6.96
CA LYS A 300 -13.27 1.70 -6.00
C LYS A 300 -14.24 1.08 -4.99
N LEU A 301 -15.19 0.26 -5.45
CA LEU A 301 -16.14 -0.44 -4.58
C LEU A 301 -15.48 -1.47 -3.65
N SER A 302 -14.36 -2.06 -4.07
CA SER A 302 -13.56 -3.00 -3.25
C SER A 302 -12.76 -2.33 -2.14
N LEU A 303 -12.56 -1.00 -2.20
CA LEU A 303 -11.81 -0.26 -1.19
C LEU A 303 -12.50 -0.28 0.17
N LYS A 304 -11.71 -0.33 1.24
CA LYS A 304 -12.20 -0.39 2.62
C LYS A 304 -13.06 0.85 2.93
N PRO A 305 -14.37 0.67 3.21
CA PRO A 305 -15.20 1.77 3.68
C PRO A 305 -14.87 2.09 5.13
N LEU A 306 -14.82 3.37 5.46
CA LEU A 306 -14.67 3.90 6.81
C LEU A 306 -15.99 4.54 7.23
N GLN A 307 -16.43 4.20 8.44
CA GLN A 307 -17.64 4.74 9.05
C GLN A 307 -17.28 5.54 10.31
N GLY A 308 -18.22 6.39 10.76
CA GLY A 308 -18.09 7.10 12.03
C GLY A 308 -17.14 8.31 12.00
N ILE A 309 -16.79 8.82 10.82
CA ILE A 309 -16.06 10.07 10.66
C ILE A 309 -17.04 11.23 10.87
N VAL A 310 -16.87 11.95 11.99
CA VAL A 310 -17.64 13.16 12.29
C VAL A 310 -16.90 14.36 11.73
N LYS A 311 -17.31 14.83 10.54
CA LYS A 311 -16.63 15.89 9.77
C LYS A 311 -16.30 17.14 10.61
N SER A 312 -17.19 17.56 11.51
CA SER A 312 -17.04 18.78 12.32
C SER A 312 -15.95 18.72 13.40
N LEU A 313 -15.35 17.56 13.67
CA LEU A 313 -14.29 17.40 14.67
C LEU A 313 -12.88 17.62 14.11
N TYR A 314 -12.74 17.73 12.80
CA TYR A 314 -11.46 17.80 12.11
C TYR A 314 -11.36 19.06 11.26
N ASP A 315 -10.13 19.41 10.94
CA ASP A 315 -9.83 20.37 9.88
C ASP A 315 -9.57 19.59 8.59
N TRP A 316 -9.99 20.16 7.46
CA TRP A 316 -9.99 19.45 6.19
C TRP A 316 -9.22 20.21 5.13
N LYS A 317 -8.52 19.45 4.29
CA LYS A 317 -8.02 19.95 3.01
C LYS A 317 -8.55 19.09 1.89
N TYR A 318 -9.00 19.71 0.80
CA TYR A 318 -9.49 19.07 -0.40
C TYR A 318 -8.41 19.05 -1.48
N PHE A 319 -8.26 17.92 -2.16
CA PHE A 319 -7.32 17.80 -3.26
C PHE A 319 -7.88 18.45 -4.52
N GLN A 320 -7.21 19.49 -5.00
CA GLN A 320 -7.57 20.24 -6.18
C GLN A 320 -6.32 20.68 -6.92
N ASN A 321 -6.29 20.50 -8.25
CA ASN A 321 -5.21 20.95 -9.13
C ASN A 321 -3.81 20.50 -8.67
N GLY A 322 -3.68 19.26 -8.20
CA GLY A 322 -2.39 18.71 -7.77
C GLY A 322 -1.97 19.04 -6.34
N ASP A 323 -2.75 19.84 -5.59
CA ASP A 323 -2.44 20.23 -4.21
C ASP A 323 -3.65 20.15 -3.26
N PHE A 324 -3.41 20.27 -1.95
CA PHE A 324 -4.41 20.25 -0.91
C PHE A 324 -4.75 21.66 -0.41
N VAL A 325 -5.95 22.13 -0.75
CA VAL A 325 -6.47 23.44 -0.36
C VAL A 325 -7.39 23.30 0.86
N GLU A 326 -7.30 24.22 1.82
CA GLU A 326 -8.18 24.21 3.00
C GLU A 326 -9.66 24.27 2.61
N CYS A 327 -10.49 23.49 3.30
CA CYS A 327 -11.94 23.51 3.12
C CYS A 327 -12.67 23.39 4.45
N THR A 328 -13.85 24.01 4.54
CA THR A 328 -14.63 24.05 5.78
C THR A 328 -15.17 22.66 6.13
N LEU A 329 -15.81 21.98 5.17
CA LEU A 329 -16.37 20.65 5.33
C LEU A 329 -16.26 19.84 4.02
N PRO A 330 -16.08 18.50 4.11
CA PRO A 330 -16.17 17.60 2.97
C PRO A 330 -17.62 17.46 2.48
N GLU A 331 -17.94 18.21 1.42
CA GLU A 331 -19.28 18.25 0.81
C GLU A 331 -19.33 17.62 -0.58
N LYS A 332 -18.20 17.43 -1.26
CA LYS A 332 -18.12 16.95 -2.64
C LYS A 332 -17.33 15.65 -2.73
N THR A 333 -17.66 14.79 -3.68
CA THR A 333 -16.84 13.60 -3.94
C THR A 333 -15.41 14.01 -4.31
N GLY A 334 -14.42 13.33 -3.74
CA GLY A 334 -13.00 13.56 -4.05
C GLY A 334 -12.06 13.19 -2.91
N MET A 335 -10.80 13.55 -3.04
CA MET A 335 -9.74 13.20 -2.08
C MET A 335 -9.57 14.30 -1.04
N TYR A 336 -9.47 13.91 0.23
CA TYR A 336 -9.34 14.83 1.36
C TYR A 336 -8.22 14.39 2.31
N GLN A 337 -7.57 15.36 2.94
CA GLN A 337 -6.77 15.17 4.13
C GLN A 337 -7.57 15.58 5.37
N MET A 338 -7.58 14.69 6.36
CA MET A 338 -8.18 14.89 7.67
C MET A 338 -7.08 15.26 8.67
N TRP A 339 -7.21 16.40 9.34
CA TRP A 339 -6.23 16.90 10.31
C TRP A 339 -6.86 17.01 11.70
N ASP A 340 -6.11 16.60 12.73
CA ASP A 340 -6.53 16.84 14.12
C ASP A 340 -6.32 18.33 14.44
N ARG A 341 -7.33 18.98 15.05
CA ARG A 341 -7.24 20.40 15.45
C ARG A 341 -6.09 20.71 16.41
N GLU A 342 -5.72 19.71 17.21
CA GLU A 342 -4.65 19.83 18.21
C GLU A 342 -3.26 19.49 17.65
N SER A 343 -3.18 18.79 16.51
CA SER A 343 -1.91 18.31 15.92
C SER A 343 -1.82 18.68 14.44
N LYS A 344 -1.03 19.72 14.15
CA LYS A 344 -0.82 20.26 12.80
C LYS A 344 0.45 19.76 12.09
N ASN A 345 1.11 18.74 12.62
CA ASN A 345 2.41 18.29 12.05
C ASN A 345 2.24 17.35 10.85
N ALA A 346 1.15 16.59 10.78
CA ALA A 346 0.83 15.71 9.66
C ALA A 346 -0.69 15.45 9.61
N PRO A 347 -1.26 15.20 8.41
CA PRO A 347 -2.63 14.77 8.32
C PRO A 347 -2.75 13.41 8.99
N ARG A 348 -3.84 13.25 9.73
CA ARG A 348 -4.19 12.01 10.40
C ARG A 348 -4.52 10.92 9.37
N ARG A 349 -5.26 11.28 8.33
CA ARG A 349 -5.61 10.40 7.21
C ARG A 349 -5.70 11.17 5.91
N THR A 350 -5.45 10.45 4.84
CA THR A 350 -5.85 10.84 3.48
C THR A 350 -6.89 9.83 3.02
N LEU A 351 -8.05 10.31 2.57
CA LEU A 351 -9.23 9.49 2.26
C LEU A 351 -9.88 9.97 0.98
N PHE A 352 -10.70 9.13 0.37
CA PHE A 352 -11.60 9.51 -0.71
C PHE A 352 -13.04 9.53 -0.18
N TYR A 353 -13.75 10.64 -0.35
CA TYR A 353 -15.13 10.81 0.06
C TYR A 353 -16.04 10.61 -1.15
N GLU A 354 -17.09 9.82 -1.00
CA GLU A 354 -18.15 9.61 -1.98
C GLU A 354 -19.43 10.29 -1.48
N GLN A 355 -19.78 11.44 -2.08
CA GLN A 355 -20.90 12.28 -1.64
C GLN A 355 -22.24 11.55 -1.75
N ASP A 356 -22.48 10.83 -2.86
CA ASP A 356 -23.78 10.22 -3.17
C ASP A 356 -24.22 9.16 -2.15
N ILE A 357 -23.24 8.51 -1.51
CA ILE A 357 -23.46 7.43 -0.54
C ILE A 357 -22.89 7.76 0.84
N ASP A 358 -22.50 9.01 1.09
CA ASP A 358 -21.86 9.53 2.31
C ASP A 358 -20.82 8.55 2.91
N THR A 359 -19.94 8.04 2.06
CA THR A 359 -18.98 6.99 2.44
C THR A 359 -17.55 7.47 2.26
N TRP A 360 -16.69 7.12 3.22
CA TRP A 360 -15.26 7.36 3.13
C TRP A 360 -14.54 6.08 2.72
N ARG A 361 -13.61 6.16 1.77
CA ARG A 361 -12.78 5.06 1.31
C ARG A 361 -11.33 5.30 1.69
N GLN A 362 -10.65 4.21 2.06
CA GLN A 362 -9.22 4.20 2.33
C GLN A 362 -8.49 3.35 1.30
N CYS A 363 -7.35 3.85 0.81
CA CYS A 363 -6.46 3.16 -0.12
C CYS A 363 -5.04 3.73 0.00
N ASP A 364 -4.11 3.25 -0.84
CA ASP A 364 -2.82 3.90 -1.05
C ASP A 364 -2.98 5.30 -1.66
N TRP A 365 -1.99 6.16 -1.42
CA TRP A 365 -2.07 7.56 -1.81
C TRP A 365 -2.24 7.76 -3.33
N TYR A 366 -1.54 6.98 -4.15
CA TYR A 366 -1.62 7.07 -5.61
C TYR A 366 -2.98 6.62 -6.09
N GLY A 367 -3.53 5.54 -5.50
CA GLY A 367 -4.89 5.11 -5.76
C GLY A 367 -5.94 6.18 -5.45
N LEU A 368 -5.87 6.81 -4.27
CA LEU A 368 -6.81 7.89 -3.89
C LEU A 368 -6.69 9.11 -4.81
N ARG A 369 -5.46 9.46 -5.21
CA ARG A 369 -5.21 10.55 -6.16
C ARG A 369 -5.78 10.23 -7.53
N PHE A 370 -5.55 9.01 -8.04
CA PHE A 370 -6.07 8.57 -9.33
C PHE A 370 -7.60 8.65 -9.37
N LEU A 371 -8.29 8.24 -8.30
CA LEU A 371 -9.74 8.41 -8.17
C LEU A 371 -10.15 9.90 -8.20
N ALA A 372 -9.42 10.78 -7.52
CA ALA A 372 -9.72 12.21 -7.53
C ALA A 372 -9.56 12.84 -8.92
N LEU A 373 -8.52 12.46 -9.65
CA LEU A 373 -8.29 12.92 -11.02
C LEU A 373 -9.38 12.42 -11.97
N SER A 374 -9.69 11.13 -11.91
CA SER A 374 -10.78 10.52 -12.68
C SER A 374 -12.13 11.19 -12.41
N TYR A 375 -12.45 11.45 -11.15
CA TYR A 375 -13.71 12.11 -10.78
C TYR A 375 -13.77 13.58 -11.21
N SER A 376 -12.63 14.28 -11.18
CA SER A 376 -12.53 15.69 -11.57
C SER A 376 -12.54 15.89 -13.09
N GLN A 377 -12.90 14.86 -13.87
CA GLN A 377 -12.95 14.86 -15.34
C GLN A 377 -11.65 15.35 -15.99
N HIS A 378 -10.51 15.11 -15.33
CA HIS A 378 -9.22 15.36 -15.97
C HIS A 378 -9.01 14.29 -17.04
N ASP A 379 -8.47 14.69 -18.18
CA ASP A 379 -8.04 13.75 -19.21
C ASP A 379 -6.90 12.89 -18.65
N LEU A 380 -7.22 11.63 -18.39
CA LEU A 380 -6.23 10.64 -17.99
C LEU A 380 -5.58 10.12 -19.26
N ILE A 381 -4.27 10.29 -19.38
CA ILE A 381 -3.52 9.96 -20.60
C ILE A 381 -2.42 8.95 -20.33
N ALA A 382 -2.15 8.14 -21.35
CA ALA A 382 -0.94 7.34 -21.47
C ALA A 382 -0.49 7.35 -22.93
N ARG A 383 0.81 7.20 -23.16
CA ARG A 383 1.37 7.10 -24.51
C ARG A 383 2.08 5.78 -24.68
N TYR A 384 1.81 5.09 -25.78
CA TYR A 384 2.36 3.77 -26.06
C TYR A 384 3.22 3.81 -27.32
N ASN A 385 4.45 3.33 -27.21
CA ASN A 385 5.36 3.14 -28.32
C ASN A 385 5.43 1.64 -28.67
N PRO A 386 4.85 1.23 -29.81
CA PRO A 386 4.81 -0.19 -30.22
C PRO A 386 6.18 -0.74 -30.63
N GLU A 387 7.08 0.11 -31.13
CA GLU A 387 8.41 -0.33 -31.60
C GLU A 387 9.32 -0.70 -30.43
N SER A 388 9.33 0.13 -29.38
CA SER A 388 10.15 -0.08 -28.19
C SER A 388 9.44 -0.88 -27.09
N LEU A 389 8.15 -1.19 -27.28
CA LEU A 389 7.28 -1.83 -26.28
C LEU A 389 7.26 -1.05 -24.95
N GLN A 390 7.12 0.26 -25.05
CA GLN A 390 7.14 1.17 -23.90
C GLN A 390 5.78 1.82 -23.68
N LEU A 391 5.40 1.95 -22.41
CA LEU A 391 4.24 2.71 -21.99
C LEU A 391 4.71 3.87 -21.11
N ALA A 392 4.37 5.10 -21.49
CA ALA A 392 4.62 6.29 -20.73
C ALA A 392 3.34 6.77 -20.04
N ILE A 393 3.44 7.05 -18.74
CA ILE A 393 2.34 7.59 -17.92
C ILE A 393 2.85 8.84 -17.21
N PRO A 394 2.10 9.97 -17.20
CA PRO A 394 2.51 11.13 -16.43
C PRO A 394 2.68 10.78 -14.96
N HIS A 395 3.77 11.21 -14.32
CA HIS A 395 4.04 10.94 -12.90
C HIS A 395 2.92 11.45 -11.99
N CYS A 396 2.28 12.56 -12.37
CA CYS A 396 1.14 13.12 -11.65
C CYS A 396 -0.16 12.30 -11.82
N GLN A 397 -0.21 11.38 -12.79
CA GLN A 397 -1.32 10.45 -13.05
C GLN A 397 -0.93 8.99 -12.76
N MET A 398 0.12 8.75 -11.96
CA MET A 398 0.56 7.40 -11.60
C MET A 398 -0.61 6.52 -11.14
N TRP A 399 -0.68 5.32 -11.72
CA TRP A 399 -1.81 4.41 -11.53
C TRP A 399 -1.84 3.80 -10.12
N PRO A 400 -3.00 3.28 -9.68
CA PRO A 400 -3.07 2.57 -8.41
C PRO A 400 -2.12 1.35 -8.40
N GLU A 401 -1.59 1.03 -7.21
CA GLU A 401 -0.50 0.05 -7.05
C GLU A 401 -0.75 -1.29 -7.75
N LEU A 402 -1.99 -1.79 -7.71
CA LEU A 402 -2.36 -3.07 -8.29
C LEU A 402 -2.19 -3.10 -9.81
N TYR A 403 -2.48 -2.00 -10.50
CA TYR A 403 -2.36 -1.87 -11.95
C TYR A 403 -0.91 -1.58 -12.35
N GLU A 404 -0.23 -0.69 -11.60
CA GLU A 404 1.20 -0.42 -11.82
C GLU A 404 2.04 -1.69 -11.65
N ARG A 405 1.68 -2.56 -10.70
CA ARG A 405 2.35 -3.83 -10.50
C ARG A 405 2.30 -4.74 -11.74
N ALA A 406 1.20 -4.75 -12.49
CA ALA A 406 1.13 -5.51 -13.73
C ALA A 406 2.16 -4.99 -14.75
N LEU A 407 2.34 -3.67 -14.86
CA LEU A 407 3.35 -3.05 -15.72
C LEU A 407 4.78 -3.40 -15.26
N VAL A 408 5.06 -3.27 -13.96
CA VAL A 408 6.40 -3.56 -13.40
C VAL A 408 6.77 -5.04 -13.58
N LEU A 409 5.82 -5.96 -13.38
CA LEU A 409 6.08 -7.39 -13.55
C LEU A 409 6.27 -7.83 -15.01
N ALA A 410 5.88 -7.01 -15.99
CA ALA A 410 6.09 -7.30 -17.41
C ALA A 410 7.58 -7.24 -17.82
N SER A 411 8.37 -6.42 -17.14
CA SER A 411 9.83 -6.30 -17.34
C SER A 411 10.67 -6.75 -16.15
N GLY A 412 10.07 -6.84 -14.95
CA GLY A 412 10.75 -6.96 -13.67
C GLY A 412 11.51 -5.69 -13.28
N LEU A 413 11.20 -4.55 -13.89
CA LEU A 413 11.86 -3.27 -13.69
C LEU A 413 10.85 -2.21 -13.24
N LEU A 414 11.30 -1.31 -12.35
CA LEU A 414 10.58 -0.08 -12.03
C LEU A 414 10.62 0.89 -13.23
N PRO A 415 9.65 1.82 -13.34
CA PRO A 415 9.65 2.78 -14.41
C PRO A 415 10.88 3.71 -14.34
N LYS A 416 11.36 4.09 -15.52
CA LYS A 416 12.33 5.18 -15.66
C LYS A 416 11.60 6.52 -15.57
N TYR A 417 12.26 7.50 -14.97
CA TYR A 417 11.76 8.85 -14.87
C TYR A 417 12.34 9.66 -16.02
N HIS A 418 11.47 10.23 -16.85
CA HIS A 418 11.84 11.04 -17.99
C HIS A 418 11.23 12.43 -17.87
N LYS A 419 12.01 13.47 -18.11
CA LYS A 419 11.52 14.86 -18.09
C LYS A 419 11.47 15.37 -19.52
N THR A 420 10.31 15.87 -19.94
CA THR A 420 10.15 16.55 -21.23
C THR A 420 10.74 17.96 -21.18
N GLU A 421 10.83 18.62 -22.34
CA GLU A 421 11.27 20.01 -22.44
C GLU A 421 10.41 20.94 -21.59
N GLU A 422 9.10 20.71 -21.54
CA GLU A 422 8.14 21.46 -20.73
C GLU A 422 8.17 21.07 -19.24
N GLN A 423 9.21 20.35 -18.80
CA GLN A 423 9.41 19.90 -17.42
C GLN A 423 8.37 18.90 -16.89
N ASN A 424 7.49 18.37 -17.76
CA ASN A 424 6.57 17.31 -17.37
C ASN A 424 7.35 16.03 -17.07
N LEU A 425 7.07 15.43 -15.92
CA LEU A 425 7.72 14.21 -15.47
C LEU A 425 6.88 13.00 -15.86
N TRP A 426 7.45 12.11 -16.65
CA TRP A 426 6.84 10.87 -17.14
C TRP A 426 7.50 9.64 -16.52
N LEU A 427 6.70 8.59 -16.39
CA LEU A 427 7.09 7.25 -15.97
C LEU A 427 7.08 6.35 -17.19
N ILE A 428 8.26 5.89 -17.60
CA ILE A 428 8.41 5.00 -18.77
C ILE A 428 8.57 3.57 -18.27
N TYR A 429 7.58 2.74 -18.59
CA TYR A 429 7.58 1.31 -18.34
C TYR A 429 8.05 0.57 -19.58
N GLU A 430 8.94 -0.41 -19.39
CA GLU A 430 9.52 -1.20 -20.48
C GLU A 430 8.83 -2.56 -20.62
N ASN A 431 8.96 -3.15 -21.82
CA ASN A 431 8.47 -4.48 -22.15
C ASN A 431 6.96 -4.66 -21.93
N ILE A 432 6.19 -3.62 -22.21
CA ILE A 432 4.74 -3.63 -22.13
C ILE A 432 4.20 -4.07 -23.49
N SER A 433 3.43 -5.16 -23.54
CA SER A 433 2.75 -5.54 -24.77
C SER A 433 1.57 -4.62 -25.05
N LEU A 434 1.22 -4.46 -26.32
CA LEU A 434 0.05 -3.69 -26.75
C LEU A 434 -1.24 -4.16 -26.05
N ASP A 435 -1.46 -5.48 -25.99
CA ASP A 435 -2.61 -6.07 -25.31
C ASP A 435 -2.62 -5.76 -23.79
N LEU A 436 -1.47 -5.82 -23.12
CA LEU A 436 -1.36 -5.45 -21.70
C LEU A 436 -1.70 -3.96 -21.51
N ALA A 437 -1.15 -3.08 -22.36
CA ALA A 437 -1.44 -1.66 -22.32
C ALA A 437 -2.93 -1.39 -22.52
N HIS A 438 -3.53 -1.91 -23.60
CA HIS A 438 -4.95 -1.75 -23.92
C HIS A 438 -5.87 -2.26 -22.81
N GLN A 439 -5.60 -3.45 -22.23
CA GLN A 439 -6.44 -3.99 -21.16
C GLN A 439 -6.42 -3.11 -19.90
N LEU A 440 -5.24 -2.63 -19.50
CA LEU A 440 -5.11 -1.80 -18.29
C LEU A 440 -5.70 -0.40 -18.51
N THR A 441 -5.45 0.22 -19.67
CA THR A 441 -6.00 1.55 -19.98
C THR A 441 -7.51 1.52 -20.11
N GLN A 442 -8.08 0.47 -20.71
CA GLN A 442 -9.53 0.26 -20.75
C GLN A 442 -10.14 0.12 -19.35
N LYS A 443 -9.50 -0.66 -18.46
CA LYS A 443 -9.99 -0.86 -17.08
C LYS A 443 -9.94 0.41 -16.25
N LEU A 444 -8.93 1.26 -16.49
CA LEU A 444 -8.74 2.52 -15.79
C LEU A 444 -9.39 3.73 -16.47
N MET A 445 -10.02 3.53 -17.64
CA MET A 445 -10.60 4.59 -18.46
C MET A 445 -9.58 5.69 -18.83
N VAL A 446 -8.35 5.25 -19.12
CA VAL A 446 -7.24 6.11 -19.55
C VAL A 446 -7.22 6.17 -21.07
N ASN A 447 -7.11 7.36 -21.63
CA ASN A 447 -6.91 7.56 -23.06
C ASN A 447 -5.47 7.19 -23.43
N CYS A 448 -5.29 6.11 -24.19
CA CYS A 448 -3.99 5.64 -24.63
C CYS A 448 -3.75 6.08 -26.07
N GLN A 449 -2.81 7.00 -26.28
CA GLN A 449 -2.39 7.42 -27.60
C GLN A 449 -1.26 6.50 -28.08
N GLU A 450 -1.38 5.95 -29.28
CA GLU A 450 -0.30 5.24 -29.95
C GLU A 450 0.52 6.27 -30.72
N GLU A 451 1.80 6.38 -30.41
CA GLU A 451 2.70 7.22 -31.18
C GLU A 451 3.25 6.43 -32.38
N ILE A 452 2.98 6.97 -33.56
CA ILE A 452 3.63 6.57 -34.80
C ILE A 452 4.80 7.53 -34.96
N ILE A 453 6.02 7.05 -34.71
CA ILE A 453 7.26 7.81 -34.91
C ILE A 453 7.55 7.93 -36.41
#